data_AF-A0A2J0N386-F1
#
_entry.id   AF-A0A2J0N386-F1
#
_cell.length_a   1.000
_cell.length_b   1.000
_cell.length_c   1.000
_cell.angle_alpha   90.00
_cell.angle_beta   90.00
_cell.angle_gamma   90.00
#
_symmetry.space_group_name_H-M   'P 1'
#
loop_
_entity.id
_entity.type
_entity.pdbx_description
1 polymer ?
#
loop_
_entity_poly.entity_id
_entity_poly.type
_entity_poly.pdbx_seq_one_letter_code
_entity_poly.pdbx_strand_id
1 'polypeptide(L)'
;MQPQTFIFFGIAGSGKGTQVELLINVLKKQDGRECLFTSTGNEYRKLIKSGNYTSTLVKDSVTRGVLQPDFLTTTLFTNILISDLIADINLIADGYPRT
;
A
#
# COMPACT_ATOMS: atom_id res chain seq x y z
N MET A 1 7.10 -17.07 -14.89
CA MET A 1 6.11 -16.12 -15.45
C MET A 1 6.76 -14.73 -15.53
N GLN A 2 6.14 -13.79 -16.25
CA GLN A 2 6.54 -12.37 -16.17
C GLN A 2 5.99 -11.76 -14.86
N PRO A 3 6.64 -10.73 -14.28
CA PRO A 3 6.14 -10.01 -13.12
C PRO A 3 4.72 -9.46 -13.34
N GLN A 4 3.88 -9.54 -12.32
CA GLN A 4 2.48 -9.14 -12.39
C GLN A 4 2.16 -8.03 -11.39
N THR A 5 1.24 -7.15 -11.78
CA THR A 5 0.68 -6.11 -10.90
C THR A 5 -0.78 -6.43 -10.60
N PHE A 6 -1.12 -6.44 -9.32
CA PHE A 6 -2.48 -6.67 -8.83
C PHE A 6 -2.97 -5.46 -8.04
N ILE A 7 -4.20 -5.04 -8.29
CA ILE A 7 -4.85 -3.96 -7.56
C ILE A 7 -6.10 -4.51 -6.89
N PHE A 8 -6.18 -4.34 -5.57
CA PHE A 8 -7.25 -4.89 -4.75
C PHE A 8 -8.19 -3.81 -4.23
N PHE A 9 -9.48 -4.02 -4.47
CA PHE A 9 -10.57 -3.21 -3.93
C PHE A 9 -11.56 -4.09 -3.17
N GLY A 10 -12.16 -3.50 -2.13
CA GLY A 10 -13.18 -4.16 -1.33
C GLY A 10 -13.63 -3.26 -0.20
N ILE A 11 -14.89 -3.44 0.22
CA ILE A 11 -15.45 -2.77 1.40
C ILE A 11 -14.78 -3.31 2.67
N ALA A 12 -14.87 -2.55 3.77
CA ALA A 12 -14.41 -3.02 5.07
C ALA A 12 -15.12 -4.34 5.43
N GLY A 13 -14.37 -5.34 5.91
CA GLY A 13 -14.90 -6.66 6.23
C GLY A 13 -15.05 -7.63 5.05
N SER A 14 -14.73 -7.24 3.81
CA SER A 14 -14.85 -8.11 2.62
C SER A 14 -13.88 -9.31 2.54
N GLY A 15 -12.96 -9.47 3.50
CA GLY A 15 -11.94 -10.52 3.46
C GLY A 15 -10.77 -10.25 2.51
N LYS A 16 -10.68 -9.04 1.93
CA LYS A 16 -9.60 -8.65 1.01
C LYS A 16 -8.19 -8.93 1.54
N GLY A 17 -7.92 -8.61 2.81
CA GLY A 17 -6.60 -8.86 3.41
C GLY A 17 -6.21 -10.34 3.38
N THR A 18 -7.14 -11.23 3.72
CA THR A 18 -6.96 -12.67 3.64
C THR A 18 -6.69 -13.13 2.21
N GLN A 19 -7.42 -12.61 1.22
CA GLN A 19 -7.22 -12.98 -0.19
C GLN A 19 -5.86 -12.52 -0.73
N VAL A 20 -5.40 -11.32 -0.35
CA VAL A 20 -4.07 -10.84 -0.71
C VAL A 20 -2.98 -11.76 -0.16
N GLU A 21 -3.08 -12.16 1.11
CA GLU A 21 -2.11 -13.06 1.74
C GLU A 21 -2.07 -14.44 1.04
N LEU A 22 -3.24 -14.99 0.73
CA LEU A 22 -3.36 -16.24 -0.03
C LEU A 22 -2.73 -16.13 -1.42
N LEU A 23 -2.98 -15.03 -2.14
CA LEU A 23 -2.39 -14.79 -3.46
C LEU A 23 -0.86 -14.73 -3.37
N ILE A 24 -0.30 -13.95 -2.43
CA ILE A 24 1.15 -13.84 -2.22
C ILE A 24 1.76 -15.24 -2.01
N ASN A 25 1.10 -16.07 -1.20
CA ASN A 25 1.57 -17.43 -0.93
C ASN A 25 1.53 -18.33 -2.17
N VAL A 26 0.51 -18.20 -3.02
CA VAL A 26 0.42 -18.95 -4.28
C VAL A 26 1.50 -18.50 -5.26
N LEU A 27 1.69 -17.19 -5.45
CA LEU A 27 2.70 -16.64 -6.37
C LEU A 27 4.11 -17.09 -5.95
N LYS A 28 4.44 -16.95 -4.66
CA LYS A 28 5.72 -17.42 -4.11
C LYS A 28 5.94 -18.92 -4.34
N LYS A 29 4.90 -19.75 -4.24
CA LYS A 29 5.00 -21.20 -4.51
C LYS A 29 5.14 -21.55 -5.98
N GLN A 30 4.56 -20.75 -6.87
CA GLN A 30 4.54 -21.03 -8.30
C GLN A 30 5.87 -20.72 -8.99
N ASP A 31 6.48 -19.58 -8.68
CA ASP A 31 7.71 -19.15 -9.35
C ASP A 31 8.78 -18.56 -8.43
N GLY A 32 8.58 -18.59 -7.11
CA GLY A 32 9.56 -18.11 -6.14
C GLY A 32 9.72 -16.60 -6.10
N ARG A 33 8.98 -15.85 -6.94
CA ARG A 33 9.14 -14.40 -7.05
C ARG A 33 8.60 -13.70 -5.80
N GLU A 34 9.32 -12.67 -5.38
CA GLU A 34 8.86 -11.81 -4.30
C GLU A 34 7.64 -10.97 -4.70
N CYS A 35 6.91 -10.48 -3.69
CA CYS A 35 5.77 -9.61 -3.89
C CYS A 35 6.00 -8.33 -3.08
N LEU A 36 6.06 -7.19 -3.76
CA LEU A 36 5.99 -5.88 -3.15
C LEU A 36 4.54 -5.58 -2.80
N PHE A 37 4.20 -5.68 -1.51
CA PHE A 37 2.88 -5.33 -1.01
C PHE A 37 2.86 -3.87 -0.52
N THR A 38 1.94 -3.07 -1.07
CA THR A 38 1.74 -1.68 -0.70
C THR A 38 0.30 -1.42 -0.31
N SER A 39 0.12 -0.67 0.78
CA SER A 39 -1.17 -0.15 1.23
C SER A 39 -0.97 1.27 1.74
N THR A 40 -1.77 2.21 1.23
CA THR A 40 -1.74 3.61 1.67
C THR A 40 -1.98 3.72 3.18
N GLY A 41 -2.82 2.86 3.75
CA GLY A 41 -3.07 2.82 5.19
C GLY A 41 -1.83 2.44 6.02
N ASN A 42 -0.94 1.59 5.51
CA ASN A 42 0.34 1.28 6.17
C ASN A 42 1.26 2.49 6.14
N GLU A 43 1.34 3.18 5.01
CA GLU A 43 2.22 4.34 4.84
C GLU A 43 1.79 5.55 5.66
N TYR A 44 0.49 5.83 5.73
CA TYR A 44 -0.02 6.85 6.64
C TYR A 44 0.35 6.53 8.10
N ARG A 45 0.25 5.26 8.52
CA ARG A 45 0.68 4.84 9.86
C ARG A 45 2.18 5.01 10.10
N LYS A 46 3.02 4.76 9.09
CA LYS A 46 4.48 5.02 9.17
C LYS A 46 4.76 6.53 9.24
N LEU A 47 4.12 7.33 8.40
CA LEU A 47 4.26 8.78 8.39
C LEU A 47 3.87 9.39 9.74
N ILE A 48 2.73 9.00 10.31
CA ILE A 48 2.26 9.48 11.62
C ILE A 48 3.26 9.13 12.74
N LYS A 49 4.00 8.02 12.61
CA LYS A 49 5.01 7.58 13.59
C LYS A 49 6.37 8.25 13.42
N SER A 50 6.62 8.98 12.33
CA SER A 50 7.96 9.53 12.04
C SER A 50 8.38 10.69 12.95
N GLY A 51 7.42 11.34 13.62
CA GLY A 51 7.69 12.39 14.62
C GLY A 51 8.14 13.74 14.04
N ASN A 52 8.16 13.90 12.71
CA ASN A 52 8.50 15.17 12.06
C ASN A 52 7.29 16.14 11.98
N TYR A 53 7.53 17.38 11.53
CA TYR A 53 6.47 18.39 11.44
C TYR A 53 5.25 17.94 10.61
N THR A 54 5.50 17.32 9.45
CA THR A 54 4.45 16.76 8.60
C THR A 54 3.64 15.67 9.32
N SER A 55 4.29 14.81 10.10
CA SER A 55 3.60 13.76 10.86
C SER A 55 2.59 14.32 11.85
N THR A 56 2.90 15.47 12.48
CA THR A 56 2.00 16.15 13.41
C THR A 56 0.76 16.69 12.70
N LEU A 57 0.93 17.32 11.53
CA LEU A 57 -0.18 17.84 10.71
C LEU A 57 -1.10 16.71 10.21
N VAL A 58 -0.50 15.61 9.76
CA VAL A 58 -1.25 14.45 9.27
C VAL A 58 -1.96 13.74 10.42
N LYS A 59 -1.30 13.58 11.57
CA LYS A 59 -1.92 12.96 12.75
C LYS A 59 -3.14 13.74 13.23
N ASP A 60 -3.04 15.06 13.33
CA ASP A 60 -4.16 15.92 13.72
C ASP A 60 -5.36 15.77 12.77
N SER A 61 -5.13 15.95 11.46
CA SER A 61 -6.19 15.87 10.45
C SER A 61 -6.84 14.47 10.38
N VAL A 62 -6.05 13.40 10.45
CA VAL A 62 -6.57 12.02 10.53
C VAL A 62 -7.40 11.79 11.79
N THR A 63 -6.95 12.32 12.95
CA THR A 63 -7.68 12.17 14.22
C THR A 63 -9.04 12.87 14.18
N ARG A 64 -9.13 13.98 13.44
CA ARG A 64 -10.39 14.71 13.19
C ARG A 64 -11.27 14.08 12.10
N GLY A 65 -10.85 12.98 11.48
CA GLY A 65 -11.58 12.33 10.40
C GLY A 65 -11.57 13.12 9.08
N VAL A 66 -10.62 14.05 8.92
CA VAL A 66 -10.50 14.87 7.71
C VAL A 66 -9.87 14.03 6.59
N LEU A 67 -10.49 14.08 5.41
CA LEU A 67 -9.96 13.45 4.21
C LEU A 67 -8.59 14.03 3.88
N GLN A 68 -7.62 13.15 3.65
CA GLN A 68 -6.27 13.57 3.34
C GLN A 68 -6.18 14.04 1.88
N PRO A 69 -5.32 15.04 1.58
CA PRO A 69 -5.12 15.48 0.20
C PRO A 69 -4.60 14.34 -0.69
N ASP A 70 -5.12 14.23 -1.91
CA ASP A 70 -4.74 13.18 -2.85
C ASP A 70 -3.24 13.18 -3.14
N PHE A 71 -2.63 14.37 -3.31
CA PHE A 71 -1.20 14.49 -3.57
C PHE A 71 -0.35 13.78 -2.52
N LEU A 72 -0.76 13.82 -1.24
CA LEU A 72 -0.04 13.18 -0.16
C LEU A 72 -0.15 11.65 -0.27
N THR A 73 -1.34 11.15 -0.56
CA THR A 73 -1.56 9.70 -0.79
C THR A 73 -0.73 9.21 -1.98
N THR A 74 -0.76 9.95 -3.09
CA THR A 74 0.04 9.65 -4.29
C THR A 74 1.53 9.69 -4.00
N THR A 75 1.99 10.66 -3.19
CA THR A 75 3.41 10.78 -2.81
C THR A 75 3.85 9.57 -1.98
N LEU A 76 3.06 9.18 -0.97
CA LEU A 76 3.35 8.01 -0.15
C LEU A 76 3.42 6.73 -0.97
N PHE A 77 2.48 6.53 -1.89
CA PHE A 77 2.48 5.37 -2.77
C PHE A 77 3.68 5.37 -3.72
N THR A 78 3.97 6.51 -4.34
CA THR A 78 5.08 6.67 -5.29
C THR A 78 6.43 6.43 -4.61
N ASN A 79 6.59 6.88 -3.37
CA ASN A 79 7.83 6.67 -2.63
C ASN A 79 8.15 5.19 -2.43
N ILE A 80 7.15 4.32 -2.21
CA ILE A 80 7.36 2.87 -2.14
C ILE A 80 7.85 2.33 -3.49
N LEU A 81 7.24 2.78 -4.59
CA LEU A 81 7.67 2.33 -5.92
C LEU A 81 9.12 2.75 -6.19
N ILE A 82 9.49 3.97 -5.81
CA ILE A 82 10.86 4.47 -5.99
C ILE A 82 11.85 3.67 -5.13
N SER A 83 11.49 3.32 -3.89
CA SER A 83 12.42 2.66 -2.97
C SER A 83 12.55 1.15 -3.19
N ASP A 84 11.44 0.48 -3.53
CA ASP A 84 11.34 -0.98 -3.39
C ASP A 84 10.99 -1.71 -4.69
N LEU A 85 10.54 -1.01 -5.75
CA LEU A 85 10.18 -1.67 -7.01
C LEU A 85 11.43 -2.05 -7.81
N ILE A 86 11.55 -3.33 -8.12
CA ILE A 86 12.63 -3.89 -8.95
C ILE A 86 12.05 -4.59 -10.18
N ALA A 87 12.91 -4.94 -11.14
CA ALA A 87 12.46 -5.51 -12.42
C ALA A 87 11.72 -6.85 -12.27
N ASP A 88 12.13 -7.72 -11.33
CA ASP A 88 11.61 -9.08 -11.18
C ASP A 88 10.79 -9.25 -9.89
N ILE A 89 9.80 -8.38 -9.65
CA ILE A 89 8.93 -8.44 -8.47
C ILE A 89 7.45 -8.29 -8.84
N ASN A 90 6.58 -9.07 -8.21
CA ASN A 90 5.13 -8.84 -8.33
C ASN A 90 4.74 -7.62 -7.49
N LEU A 91 3.87 -6.76 -7.99
CA LEU A 91 3.33 -5.61 -7.24
C LEU A 91 1.90 -5.91 -6.78
N ILE A 92 1.62 -5.66 -5.51
CA ILE A 92 0.27 -5.79 -4.94
C ILE A 92 -0.11 -4.46 -4.29
N ALA A 93 -1.02 -3.74 -4.92
CA ALA A 93 -1.60 -2.51 -4.40
C ALA A 93 -2.94 -2.76 -3.73
N ASP A 94 -3.02 -2.47 -2.43
CA ASP A 94 -4.24 -2.64 -1.64
C ASP A 94 -4.90 -1.28 -1.34
N GLY A 95 -6.04 -1.05 -2.00
CA GLY A 95 -6.92 0.08 -1.73
C GLY A 95 -6.47 1.41 -2.34
N TYR A 96 -5.66 1.39 -3.39
CA TYR A 96 -5.21 2.57 -4.15
C TYR A 96 -5.03 2.22 -5.64
N PRO A 97 -5.35 3.13 -6.60
CA PRO A 97 -5.93 4.48 -6.43
C PRO A 97 -7.41 4.44 -6.01
N ARG A 98 -7.97 5.54 -5.54
CA ARG A 98 -9.39 5.62 -5.12
C ARG A 98 -10.26 6.52 -6.01
N THR A 99 -9.65 7.33 -6.86
CA THR A 99 -10.24 8.24 -7.85
C THR A 99 -9.24 8.51 -8.97
#